data_AF-A0A7S3AMR7-F1
#
_entry.id   AF-A0A7S3AMR7-F1
#
_cell.length_a   1.000
_cell.length_b   1.000
_cell.length_c   1.000
_cell.angle_alpha   90.00
_cell.angle_beta   90.00
_cell.angle_gamma   90.00
#
_symmetry.space_group_name_H-M   'P 1'
#
loop_
_entity.id
_entity.type
_entity.pdbx_description
1 polymer ?
#
loop_
_entity_poly.entity_id
_entity_poly.type
_entity_poly.pdbx_seq_one_letter_code
_entity_poly.pdbx_strand_id
1 'polypeptide(L)'
;SPPPSPSPTSTPTATPTSMPTTAPTSSPTSSPTSSPTSPSSSSMTVSLASGWNWFSLNVEAADMGLTKLFADVTLSENDHIKSQFAFASFYSGYGFFGGLAALSTDTMYAIKTANSSPLRVTGDAVAFPKMIDIVTGWNYLPCPYQTTKPIASGMPEFNFANTDQVKSQFQFAEYYASYGWDGTLSTIEPGKGYKAKTANSGPATFSA
;
A
#
# COMPACT_ATOMS: atom_id res chain seq x y z
N SER A 1 -51.62 -69.22 -19.71
CA SER A 1 -50.42 -70.08 -19.79
C SER A 1 -50.45 -70.88 -21.07
N PRO A 2 -49.34 -70.90 -21.82
CA PRO A 2 -48.64 -72.17 -22.02
C PRO A 2 -47.16 -72.07 -21.56
N PRO A 3 -46.49 -73.23 -21.38
CA PRO A 3 -45.37 -73.37 -20.46
C PRO A 3 -44.05 -73.71 -21.23
N PRO A 4 -43.01 -74.32 -20.62
CA PRO A 4 -41.61 -73.89 -20.71
C PRO A 4 -40.83 -74.64 -21.80
N SER A 5 -39.58 -74.25 -22.04
CA SER A 5 -38.60 -75.11 -22.70
C SER A 5 -37.24 -75.00 -22.02
N PRO A 6 -36.66 -76.10 -21.49
CA PRO A 6 -35.30 -76.11 -20.96
C PRO A 6 -34.29 -76.80 -21.90
N SER A 7 -33.07 -76.23 -21.97
CA SER A 7 -31.72 -76.85 -22.11
C SER A 7 -31.41 -77.81 -23.29
N PRO A 8 -30.14 -78.22 -23.56
CA PRO A 8 -28.83 -77.77 -23.06
C PRO A 8 -27.74 -77.54 -24.14
N THR A 9 -26.69 -76.84 -23.70
CA THR A 9 -25.23 -76.92 -23.95
C THR A 9 -24.64 -77.83 -25.03
N SER A 10 -23.70 -77.26 -25.80
CA SER A 10 -22.39 -77.89 -26.07
C SER A 10 -21.33 -76.83 -26.44
N THR A 11 -20.39 -76.56 -25.53
CA THR A 11 -19.03 -76.07 -25.83
C THR A 11 -18.26 -77.19 -26.57
N PRO A 12 -17.29 -76.91 -27.49
CA PRO A 12 -15.92 -76.61 -27.03
C PRO A 12 -14.96 -75.85 -28.00
N THR A 13 -13.95 -75.23 -27.37
CA THR A 13 -12.49 -75.31 -27.70
C THR A 13 -11.82 -74.49 -28.82
N ALA A 14 -10.65 -73.97 -28.40
CA ALA A 14 -9.40 -73.62 -29.12
C ALA A 14 -9.34 -72.23 -29.79
N THR A 15 -8.28 -71.42 -29.71
CA THR A 15 -6.96 -71.41 -29.02
C THR A 15 -6.44 -69.96 -29.18
N PRO A 16 -5.67 -69.38 -28.25
CA PRO A 16 -5.25 -67.98 -28.31
C PRO A 16 -4.18 -67.73 -29.39
N THR A 17 -4.20 -66.55 -30.00
CA THR A 17 -3.07 -66.05 -30.81
C THR A 17 -2.59 -64.71 -30.25
N SER A 18 -1.29 -64.68 -30.00
CA SER A 18 -0.48 -63.68 -29.31
C SER A 18 -0.30 -62.37 -30.07
N MET A 19 -0.22 -61.27 -29.34
CA MET A 19 0.93 -60.36 -29.40
C MET A 19 0.98 -59.44 -28.16
N PRO A 20 2.05 -59.47 -27.34
CA PRO A 20 2.28 -58.47 -26.31
C PRO A 20 3.01 -57.27 -26.93
N THR A 21 2.42 -56.07 -26.84
CA THR A 21 3.17 -54.83 -27.05
C THR A 21 3.48 -54.23 -25.70
N THR A 22 4.69 -54.47 -25.21
CA THR A 22 5.28 -53.74 -24.09
C THR A 22 5.75 -52.37 -24.58
N ALA A 23 4.91 -51.34 -24.44
CA ALA A 23 5.38 -49.96 -24.50
C ALA A 23 5.64 -49.47 -23.07
N PRO A 24 6.87 -49.07 -22.70
CA PRO A 24 7.13 -48.50 -21.39
C PRO A 24 6.51 -47.10 -21.31
N THR A 25 5.63 -46.89 -20.33
CA THR A 25 5.09 -45.58 -19.97
C THR A 25 6.24 -44.70 -19.46
N SER A 26 6.45 -43.53 -20.07
CA SER A 26 7.41 -42.54 -19.58
C SER A 26 7.05 -42.11 -18.16
N SER A 27 8.01 -42.23 -17.24
CA SER A 27 7.92 -41.76 -15.85
C SER A 27 7.46 -40.29 -15.77
N PRO A 28 6.53 -39.92 -14.87
CA PRO A 28 6.14 -38.53 -14.72
C PRO A 28 7.34 -37.72 -14.22
N THR A 29 7.75 -36.73 -15.01
CA THR A 29 8.75 -35.75 -14.59
C THR A 29 8.08 -34.78 -13.62
N SER A 30 8.31 -34.91 -12.31
CA SER A 30 7.94 -33.88 -11.35
C SER A 30 8.87 -32.68 -11.55
N SER A 31 8.42 -31.68 -12.30
CA SER A 31 9.10 -30.39 -12.33
C SER A 31 9.08 -29.80 -10.91
N PRO A 32 10.19 -29.26 -10.38
CA PRO A 32 10.16 -28.61 -9.09
C PRO A 32 9.24 -27.40 -9.17
N THR A 33 8.19 -27.40 -8.35
CA THR A 33 7.40 -26.20 -8.04
C THR A 33 8.36 -25.18 -7.47
N SER A 34 8.50 -24.03 -8.13
CA SER A 34 9.26 -22.89 -7.60
C SER A 34 8.84 -22.65 -6.15
N SER A 35 9.79 -22.68 -5.22
CA SER A 35 9.58 -22.30 -3.82
C SER A 35 8.85 -20.95 -3.76
N PRO A 36 7.85 -20.76 -2.87
CA PRO A 36 7.18 -19.48 -2.75
C PRO A 36 8.22 -18.39 -2.48
N THR A 37 8.26 -17.40 -3.36
CA THR A 37 9.01 -16.16 -3.13
C THR A 37 8.38 -15.52 -1.90
N SER A 38 9.12 -15.53 -0.78
CA SER A 38 8.67 -14.80 0.41
C SER A 38 8.42 -13.35 -0.01
N PRO A 39 7.23 -12.77 0.23
CA PRO A 39 6.99 -11.38 -0.13
C PRO A 39 8.06 -10.53 0.56
N SER A 40 8.75 -9.71 -0.23
CA SER A 40 9.78 -8.82 0.28
C SER A 40 9.10 -7.63 0.96
N SER A 41 8.74 -7.81 2.24
CA SER A 41 8.14 -6.73 3.03
C SER A 41 9.15 -5.61 3.26
N SER A 42 8.73 -4.37 3.05
CA SER A 42 9.48 -3.16 3.39
C SER A 42 9.10 -2.66 4.78
N SER A 43 9.99 -1.91 5.42
CA SER A 43 9.70 -1.28 6.71
C SER A 43 10.03 0.20 6.68
N MET A 44 9.21 0.99 7.36
CA MET A 44 9.44 2.42 7.55
C MET A 44 9.38 2.77 9.03
N THR A 45 10.08 3.84 9.41
CA THR A 45 9.99 4.41 10.75
C THR A 45 9.82 5.92 10.65
N VAL A 46 8.82 6.45 11.36
CA VAL A 46 8.61 7.88 11.52
C VAL A 46 8.88 8.23 12.98
N SER A 47 9.86 9.10 13.22
CA SER A 47 10.11 9.63 14.56
C SER A 47 9.07 10.70 14.91
N LEU A 48 8.06 10.35 15.71
CA LEU A 48 7.09 11.33 16.21
C LEU A 48 7.71 12.05 17.41
N ALA A 49 7.88 13.37 17.30
CA ALA A 49 8.29 14.22 18.41
C ALA A 49 7.07 14.65 19.24
N SER A 50 7.29 15.11 20.48
CA SER A 50 6.23 15.79 21.22
C SER A 50 5.74 17.02 20.46
N GLY A 51 4.43 17.22 20.44
CA GLY A 51 3.77 18.24 19.63
C GLY A 51 3.33 17.72 18.27
N TRP A 52 3.19 18.63 17.30
CA TRP A 52 2.68 18.30 15.96
C TRP A 52 3.77 17.65 15.10
N ASN A 53 3.38 16.63 14.33
CA ASN A 53 4.19 15.95 13.34
C ASN A 53 3.37 15.81 12.06
N TRP A 54 3.96 16.12 10.90
CA TRP A 54 3.35 15.85 9.59
C TRP A 54 4.07 14.69 8.91
N PHE A 55 3.36 13.62 8.64
CA PHE A 55 3.93 12.39 8.09
C PHE A 55 2.99 11.75 7.07
N SER A 56 3.54 10.89 6.22
CA SER A 56 2.76 9.98 5.37
C SER A 56 3.37 8.59 5.44
N LEU A 57 2.63 7.59 4.98
CA LEU A 57 3.11 6.22 4.86
C LEU A 57 3.59 5.96 3.42
N ASN A 58 4.72 5.27 3.28
CA ASN A 58 5.25 4.79 2.01
C ASN A 58 5.24 3.24 1.94
N VAL A 59 4.65 2.59 2.92
CA VAL A 59 4.36 1.15 2.95
C VAL A 59 2.90 0.92 3.31
N GLU A 60 2.31 -0.13 2.76
CA GLU A 60 0.95 -0.57 3.02
C GLU A 60 0.99 -1.85 3.87
N ALA A 61 0.63 -1.72 5.15
CA ALA A 61 0.55 -2.85 6.06
C ALA A 61 -0.73 -3.66 5.81
N ALA A 62 -0.73 -4.93 6.21
CA ALA A 62 -1.90 -5.80 6.10
C ALA A 62 -3.13 -5.29 6.88
N ASP A 63 -2.90 -4.52 7.96
CA ASP A 63 -3.95 -3.83 8.71
C ASP A 63 -3.55 -2.37 8.92
N MET A 64 -4.27 -1.48 8.24
CA MET A 64 -4.04 -0.03 8.28
C MET A 64 -4.87 0.68 9.37
N GLY A 65 -5.58 -0.06 10.21
CA GLY A 65 -6.35 0.48 11.34
C GLY A 65 -5.44 1.17 12.37
N LEU A 66 -5.91 2.28 12.93
CA LEU A 66 -5.11 3.06 13.90
C LEU A 66 -4.65 2.21 15.09
N THR A 67 -5.51 1.34 15.60
CA THR A 67 -5.19 0.45 16.73
C THR A 67 -4.02 -0.47 16.44
N LYS A 68 -3.86 -0.94 15.20
CA LYS A 68 -2.72 -1.79 14.81
C LYS A 68 -1.48 -0.97 14.53
N LEU A 69 -1.60 0.08 13.73
CA LEU A 69 -0.44 0.88 13.33
C LEU A 69 0.23 1.58 14.51
N PHE A 70 -0.54 2.00 15.52
CA PHE A 70 -0.01 2.71 16.68
C PHE A 70 0.19 1.83 17.92
N ALA A 71 0.13 0.50 17.80
CA ALA A 71 0.23 -0.42 18.93
C ALA A 71 1.52 -0.24 19.75
N ASP A 72 2.63 0.08 19.08
CA ASP A 72 3.95 0.29 19.70
C ASP A 72 4.28 1.77 19.95
N VAL A 73 3.36 2.69 19.65
CA VAL A 73 3.54 4.12 19.88
C VAL A 73 3.15 4.47 21.30
N THR A 74 3.99 5.23 21.99
CA THR A 74 3.71 5.73 23.35
C THR A 74 2.70 6.87 23.32
N LEU A 75 1.41 6.53 23.21
CA LEU A 75 0.30 7.48 23.19
C LEU A 75 -0.10 7.94 24.58
N SER A 76 -0.70 9.13 24.66
CA SER A 76 -1.25 9.73 25.87
C SER A 76 -2.67 10.25 25.65
N GLU A 77 -3.40 10.44 26.74
CA GLU A 77 -4.75 11.00 26.71
C GLU A 77 -4.79 12.30 25.89
N ASN A 78 -5.72 12.38 24.95
CA ASN A 78 -5.89 13.48 23.99
C ASN A 78 -4.80 13.64 22.91
N ASP A 79 -3.92 12.65 22.72
CA ASP A 79 -3.15 12.59 21.48
C ASP A 79 -4.11 12.54 20.29
N HIS A 80 -3.81 13.30 19.24
CA HIS A 80 -4.81 13.63 18.22
C HIS A 80 -4.24 13.55 16.82
N ILE A 81 -4.89 12.80 15.94
CA ILE A 81 -4.49 12.62 14.54
C ILE A 81 -5.56 13.13 13.59
N LYS A 82 -5.14 13.74 12.48
CA LYS A 82 -6.03 14.27 11.45
C LYS A 82 -5.53 13.91 10.05
N SER A 83 -6.47 13.57 9.19
CA SER A 83 -6.33 13.68 7.74
C SER A 83 -6.84 15.04 7.27
N GLN A 84 -7.02 15.21 5.97
CA GLN A 84 -7.69 16.39 5.42
C GLN A 84 -9.18 16.47 5.80
N PHE A 85 -9.85 15.33 5.94
CA PHE A 85 -11.32 15.26 6.06
C PHE A 85 -11.83 14.64 7.37
N ALA A 86 -10.95 13.98 8.13
CA ALA A 86 -11.31 13.26 9.34
C ALA A 86 -10.26 13.42 10.43
N PHE A 87 -10.64 13.09 11.66
CA PHE A 87 -9.74 13.08 12.80
C PHE A 87 -10.09 11.94 13.76
N ALA A 88 -9.15 11.63 14.66
CA ALA A 88 -9.39 10.81 15.82
C ALA A 88 -8.56 11.31 17.02
N SER A 89 -9.10 11.14 18.22
CA SER A 89 -8.41 11.40 19.48
C SER A 89 -8.21 10.09 20.24
N PHE A 90 -7.06 9.93 20.89
CA PHE A 90 -6.75 8.77 21.71
C PHE A 90 -7.27 8.96 23.14
N TYR A 91 -7.93 7.93 23.65
CA TYR A 91 -8.43 7.84 25.01
C TYR A 91 -7.80 6.61 25.68
N SER A 92 -7.13 6.82 26.81
CA SER A 92 -6.40 5.78 27.53
C SER A 92 -7.34 4.64 27.95
N GLY A 93 -6.93 3.40 27.68
CA GLY A 93 -7.72 2.19 27.94
C GLY A 93 -8.80 1.88 26.91
N TYR A 94 -9.09 2.78 25.95
CA TYR A 94 -10.10 2.55 24.93
C TYR A 94 -9.57 2.64 23.49
N GLY A 95 -8.55 3.45 23.22
CA GLY A 95 -7.96 3.62 21.89
C GLY A 95 -8.40 4.90 21.17
N PHE A 96 -8.29 4.92 19.85
CA PHE A 96 -8.67 6.08 19.03
C PHE A 96 -10.18 6.15 18.79
N PHE A 97 -10.76 7.36 18.92
CA PHE A 97 -12.16 7.66 18.61
C PHE A 97 -12.25 8.85 17.66
N GLY A 98 -13.08 8.72 16.63
CA GLY A 98 -13.36 9.77 15.66
C GLY A 98 -13.71 9.21 14.29
N GLY A 99 -13.77 10.08 13.29
CA GLY A 99 -14.06 9.69 11.91
C GLY A 99 -12.88 9.05 11.18
N LEU A 100 -11.65 9.18 11.69
CA LEU A 100 -10.46 8.57 11.11
C LEU A 100 -10.20 7.21 11.79
N ALA A 101 -10.56 6.11 11.13
CA ALA A 101 -10.39 4.76 11.69
C ALA A 101 -9.11 4.04 11.19
N ALA A 102 -8.59 4.44 10.03
CA ALA A 102 -7.43 3.83 9.39
C ALA A 102 -6.58 4.88 8.65
N LEU A 103 -5.31 4.56 8.46
CA LEU A 103 -4.42 5.31 7.58
C LEU A 103 -4.44 4.74 6.16
N SER A 104 -3.87 5.48 5.22
CA SER A 104 -3.68 5.09 3.82
C SER A 104 -2.36 5.67 3.32
N THR A 105 -1.93 5.22 2.15
CA THR A 105 -0.71 5.73 1.49
C THR A 105 -1.01 6.89 0.51
N ASP A 106 -2.26 7.34 0.44
CA ASP A 106 -2.75 8.32 -0.56
C ASP A 106 -2.69 9.77 -0.07
N THR A 107 -2.52 9.97 1.24
CA THR A 107 -2.53 11.28 1.89
C THR A 107 -1.45 11.34 2.96
N MET A 108 -1.12 12.55 3.39
CA MET A 108 -0.43 12.75 4.67
C MET A 108 -1.40 12.93 5.83
N TYR A 109 -0.85 12.84 7.04
CA TYR A 109 -1.53 13.02 8.32
C TYR A 109 -0.76 14.01 9.19
N ALA A 110 -1.52 14.77 10.00
CA ALA A 110 -0.96 15.56 11.09
C ALA A 110 -1.35 14.89 12.41
N ILE A 111 -0.36 14.46 13.19
CA ILE A 111 -0.58 13.92 14.54
C ILE A 111 0.08 14.82 15.58
N LYS A 112 -0.63 15.08 16.68
CA LYS A 112 -0.10 15.72 17.87
C LYS A 112 0.07 14.67 18.95
N THR A 113 1.29 14.45 19.43
CA THR A 113 1.57 13.52 20.53
C THR A 113 2.11 14.26 21.74
N ALA A 114 1.80 13.78 22.95
CA ALA A 114 2.38 14.31 24.17
C ALA A 114 3.84 13.88 24.34
N ASN A 115 4.15 12.64 23.98
CA ASN A 115 5.49 12.05 24.11
C ASN A 115 6.11 11.78 22.74
N SER A 116 7.44 11.83 22.69
CA SER A 116 8.17 11.38 21.51
C SER A 116 8.17 9.85 21.44
N SER A 117 7.87 9.28 20.28
CA SER A 117 7.84 7.83 20.08
C SER A 117 7.96 7.50 18.58
N PRO A 118 8.67 6.42 18.20
CA PRO A 118 8.70 6.00 16.80
C PRO A 118 7.39 5.31 16.41
N LEU A 119 6.78 5.73 15.30
CA LEU A 119 5.81 4.92 14.56
C LEU A 119 6.58 3.99 13.62
N ARG A 120 6.35 2.69 13.73
CA ARG A 120 6.99 1.67 12.89
C ARG A 120 5.92 0.92 12.12
N VAL A 121 6.11 0.82 10.81
CA VAL A 121 5.15 0.13 9.93
C VAL A 121 5.94 -0.79 9.00
N THR A 122 5.49 -2.03 8.88
CA THR A 122 6.02 -3.03 7.96
C THR A 122 4.90 -3.49 7.05
N GLY A 123 5.18 -3.57 5.75
CA GLY A 123 4.18 -3.90 4.74
C GLY A 123 4.78 -3.92 3.34
N ASP A 124 3.93 -3.88 2.33
CA ASP A 124 4.37 -3.79 0.95
C ASP A 124 4.77 -2.34 0.62
N ALA A 125 5.86 -2.14 -0.10
CA ALA A 125 6.22 -0.79 -0.55
C ALA A 125 5.13 -0.27 -1.51
N VAL A 126 4.81 1.02 -1.42
CA VAL A 126 3.87 1.65 -2.36
C VAL A 126 4.33 1.42 -3.80
N ALA A 127 3.44 0.81 -4.59
CA ALA A 127 3.68 0.56 -6.00
C ALA A 127 3.55 1.84 -6.83
N PHE A 128 4.29 1.90 -7.95
CA PHE A 128 4.23 2.97 -8.94
C PHE A 128 3.67 2.44 -10.27
N PRO A 129 2.95 3.26 -11.05
CA PRO A 129 2.58 4.64 -10.76
C PRO A 129 1.56 4.73 -9.62
N LYS A 130 1.67 5.76 -8.79
CA LYS A 130 0.72 6.04 -7.69
C LYS A 130 -0.15 7.23 -8.08
N MET A 131 -1.44 6.99 -8.27
CA MET A 131 -2.41 8.02 -8.62
C MET A 131 -3.10 8.58 -7.38
N ILE A 132 -3.30 9.89 -7.36
CA ILE A 132 -4.11 10.61 -6.37
C ILE A 132 -4.97 11.66 -7.07
N ASP A 133 -6.01 12.14 -6.41
CA ASP A 133 -6.79 13.29 -6.87
C ASP A 133 -6.36 14.55 -6.13
N ILE A 134 -6.06 15.60 -6.88
CA ILE A 134 -5.81 16.95 -6.37
C ILE A 134 -7.07 17.80 -6.58
N VAL A 135 -7.50 18.52 -5.56
CA VAL A 135 -8.59 19.50 -5.63
C VAL A 135 -8.04 20.92 -5.62
N THR A 136 -8.81 21.89 -6.13
CA THR A 136 -8.45 23.31 -5.97
C THR A 136 -8.39 23.67 -4.48
N GLY A 137 -7.36 24.43 -4.09
CA GLY A 137 -7.10 24.81 -2.71
C GLY A 137 -6.10 23.87 -2.04
N TRP A 138 -6.25 23.66 -0.73
CA TRP A 138 -5.30 22.85 0.04
C TRP A 138 -5.50 21.36 -0.20
N ASN A 139 -4.41 20.63 -0.34
CA ASN A 139 -4.32 19.18 -0.53
C ASN A 139 -3.28 18.61 0.44
N TYR A 140 -3.55 17.44 1.00
CA TYR A 140 -2.62 16.73 1.88
C TYR A 140 -1.90 15.65 1.07
N LEU A 141 -0.66 15.93 0.67
CA LEU A 141 0.10 15.07 -0.23
C LEU A 141 1.02 14.12 0.54
N PRO A 142 1.08 12.83 0.17
CA PRO A 142 2.04 11.88 0.72
C PRO A 142 3.42 12.03 0.07
N CYS A 143 4.42 11.39 0.68
CA CYS A 143 5.62 10.92 0.00
C CYS A 143 5.55 9.39 -0.15
N PRO A 144 5.30 8.87 -1.36
CA PRO A 144 5.19 7.41 -1.60
C PRO A 144 6.56 6.71 -1.76
N TYR A 145 7.66 7.45 -1.78
CA TYR A 145 8.99 6.93 -2.13
C TYR A 145 9.67 6.24 -0.96
N GLN A 146 10.52 5.24 -1.26
CA GLN A 146 11.41 4.60 -0.28
C GLN A 146 12.69 5.42 -0.03
N THR A 147 13.01 6.38 -0.90
CA THR A 147 14.19 7.24 -0.81
C THR A 147 13.81 8.69 -1.05
N THR A 148 14.64 9.61 -0.54
CA THR A 148 14.47 11.05 -0.77
C THR A 148 14.60 11.38 -2.26
N LYS A 149 13.71 12.23 -2.76
CA LYS A 149 13.77 12.77 -4.13
C LYS A 149 13.88 14.30 -4.12
N PRO A 150 14.55 14.90 -5.11
CA PRO A 150 14.40 16.33 -5.38
C PRO A 150 12.93 16.69 -5.60
N ILE A 151 12.49 17.87 -5.15
CA ILE A 151 11.09 18.32 -5.30
C ILE A 151 10.62 18.31 -6.77
N ALA A 152 11.51 18.63 -7.70
CA ALA A 152 11.22 18.67 -9.13
C ALA A 152 10.81 17.30 -9.71
N SER A 153 11.27 16.20 -9.13
CA SER A 153 10.92 14.83 -9.56
C SER A 153 10.14 14.03 -8.52
N GLY A 154 9.98 14.56 -7.31
CA GLY A 154 9.22 13.94 -6.22
C GLY A 154 7.80 14.46 -6.08
N MET A 155 7.45 15.61 -6.69
CA MET A 155 6.05 16.04 -6.80
C MET A 155 5.33 15.24 -7.88
N PRO A 156 4.02 14.99 -7.74
CA PRO A 156 3.29 14.21 -8.73
C PRO A 156 3.20 14.99 -10.05
N GLU A 157 3.20 14.27 -11.16
CA GLU A 157 2.86 14.82 -12.47
C GLU A 157 1.44 15.38 -12.41
N PHE A 158 1.34 16.70 -12.49
CA PHE A 158 0.11 17.46 -12.36
C PHE A 158 0.26 18.80 -13.08
N ASN A 159 -0.86 19.37 -13.54
CA ASN A 159 -0.87 20.68 -14.17
C ASN A 159 -0.79 21.80 -13.12
N PHE A 160 0.37 21.95 -12.47
CA PHE A 160 0.59 23.04 -11.50
C PHE A 160 0.52 24.41 -12.19
N ALA A 161 -0.16 25.35 -11.55
CA ALA A 161 -0.24 26.73 -12.00
C ALA A 161 0.88 27.58 -11.37
N ASN A 162 1.22 28.69 -12.01
CA ASN A 162 2.09 29.70 -11.39
C ASN A 162 1.56 30.08 -10.01
N THR A 163 2.46 30.21 -9.04
CA THR A 163 2.18 30.54 -7.63
C THR A 163 1.49 29.43 -6.81
N ASP A 164 1.33 28.22 -7.37
CA ASP A 164 0.96 27.05 -6.56
C ASP A 164 2.04 26.78 -5.52
N GLN A 165 1.63 26.44 -4.31
CA GLN A 165 2.54 26.34 -3.16
C GLN A 165 2.60 24.92 -2.63
N VAL A 166 3.76 24.49 -2.16
CA VAL A 166 3.90 23.28 -1.36
C VAL A 166 4.70 23.56 -0.10
N LYS A 167 4.29 22.93 1.00
CA LYS A 167 4.87 23.13 2.33
C LYS A 167 5.12 21.80 3.00
N SER A 168 6.30 21.66 3.60
CA SER A 168 6.52 20.73 4.70
C SER A 168 6.13 21.43 6.01
N GLN A 169 6.39 20.79 7.15
CA GLN A 169 6.18 21.41 8.45
C GLN A 169 7.10 22.63 8.69
N PHE A 170 8.27 22.68 8.03
CA PHE A 170 9.32 23.68 8.31
C PHE A 170 9.81 24.43 7.07
N GLN A 171 9.47 23.98 5.86
CA GLN A 171 9.95 24.54 4.60
C GLN A 171 8.78 24.75 3.63
N PHE A 172 9.02 25.54 2.59
CA PHE A 172 8.06 25.80 1.53
C PHE A 172 8.73 25.95 0.17
N ALA A 173 7.98 25.71 -0.89
CA ALA A 173 8.32 26.06 -2.26
C ALA A 173 7.09 26.58 -3.01
N GLU A 174 7.33 27.37 -4.04
CA GLU A 174 6.33 27.92 -4.95
C GLU A 174 6.66 27.53 -6.38
N TYR A 175 5.65 27.24 -7.18
CA TYR A 175 5.81 26.79 -8.56
C TYR A 175 5.79 27.96 -9.54
N TYR A 176 6.78 27.97 -10.45
CA TYR A 176 6.88 28.90 -11.57
C TYR A 176 7.03 28.10 -12.87
N ALA A 177 6.11 28.25 -13.82
CA ALA A 177 6.09 27.49 -15.07
C ALA A 177 7.38 27.64 -15.91
N SER A 178 8.15 28.72 -15.72
CA SER A 178 9.39 28.97 -16.45
C SER A 178 10.59 28.16 -15.95
N TYR A 179 10.63 27.74 -14.68
CA TYR A 179 11.79 27.01 -14.12
C TYR A 179 11.47 25.98 -13.01
N GLY A 180 10.21 25.79 -12.66
CA GLY A 180 9.74 24.78 -11.70
C GLY A 180 9.59 25.31 -10.27
N TRP A 181 9.87 24.45 -9.30
CA TRP A 181 9.73 24.75 -7.87
C TRP A 181 10.90 25.60 -7.35
N ASP A 182 10.58 26.63 -6.59
CA ASP A 182 11.55 27.51 -5.94
C ASP A 182 11.22 27.76 -4.47
N GLY A 183 12.24 27.78 -3.62
CA GLY A 183 12.09 28.02 -2.19
C GLY A 183 13.00 27.16 -1.32
N THR A 184 12.65 27.09 -0.03
CA THR A 184 13.43 26.38 1.00
C THR A 184 13.19 24.88 0.99
N LEU A 185 12.09 24.41 0.40
CA LEU A 185 11.79 22.99 0.24
C LEU A 185 12.33 22.49 -1.10
N SER A 186 13.49 21.84 -1.06
CA SER A 186 14.16 21.32 -2.26
C SER A 186 14.02 19.80 -2.43
N THR A 187 13.52 19.09 -1.42
CA THR A 187 13.40 17.62 -1.40
C THR A 187 12.07 17.14 -0.82
N ILE A 188 11.67 15.94 -1.24
CA ILE A 188 10.55 15.18 -0.70
C ILE A 188 11.09 13.90 -0.07
N GLU A 189 10.78 13.68 1.20
CA GLU A 189 11.46 12.71 2.06
C GLU A 189 10.50 11.64 2.57
N PRO A 190 10.89 10.35 2.57
CA PRO A 190 10.09 9.28 3.15
C PRO A 190 9.68 9.57 4.59
N GLY A 191 8.43 9.27 4.94
CA GLY A 191 7.90 9.51 6.28
C GLY A 191 7.56 10.97 6.60
N LYS A 192 7.71 11.91 5.66
CA LYS A 192 7.25 13.30 5.79
C LYS A 192 5.93 13.52 5.06
N GLY A 193 5.12 14.44 5.56
CA GLY A 193 3.87 14.88 4.94
C GLY A 193 3.95 16.29 4.37
N TYR A 194 3.21 16.54 3.28
CA TYR A 194 3.22 17.82 2.58
C TYR A 194 1.81 18.40 2.43
N LYS A 195 1.70 19.72 2.41
CA LYS A 195 0.49 20.41 2.00
C LYS A 195 0.74 21.18 0.73
N ALA A 196 -0.06 20.96 -0.30
CA ALA A 196 -0.03 21.75 -1.52
C ALA A 196 -1.27 22.63 -1.62
N LYS A 197 -1.11 23.89 -2.00
CA LYS A 197 -2.21 24.78 -2.37
C LYS A 197 -2.18 24.94 -3.90
N THR A 198 -3.18 24.42 -4.58
CA THR A 198 -3.23 24.38 -6.05
C THR A 198 -4.39 25.21 -6.59
N ALA A 199 -4.18 25.86 -7.73
CA ALA A 199 -5.24 26.54 -8.46
C ALA A 199 -6.12 25.54 -9.23
N ASN A 200 -5.50 24.49 -9.76
CA ASN A 200 -6.17 23.46 -10.54
C ASN A 200 -6.61 22.27 -9.68
N SER A 201 -7.54 21.47 -10.22
CA SER A 201 -7.95 20.17 -9.71
C SER A 201 -7.83 19.12 -10.82
N GLY A 202 -7.58 17.86 -10.47
CA GLY A 202 -7.52 16.75 -11.41
C GLY A 202 -6.65 15.60 -10.89
N PRO A 203 -6.53 14.52 -11.67
CA PRO A 203 -5.66 13.41 -11.33
C PRO A 203 -4.20 13.85 -11.35
N ALA A 204 -3.41 13.33 -10.42
CA ALA A 204 -1.98 13.54 -10.32
C ALA A 204 -1.28 12.20 -10.13
N THR A 205 -0.11 12.02 -10.73
CA THR A 205 0.61 10.73 -10.72
C THR A 205 2.01 10.88 -10.16
N PHE A 206 2.32 10.17 -9.08
CA PHE A 206 3.71 9.95 -8.72
C PHE A 206 4.29 8.83 -9.58
N SER A 207 5.42 9.13 -10.22
CA SER A 207 6.24 8.21 -11.01
C SER A 207 7.41 7.68 -10.18
N ALA A 208 7.95 6.51 -10.54
CA ALA A 208 8.94 5.75 -9.77
C ALA A 208 10.26 6.51 -9.48
#